data_AF-A0A485AI86-F1
#
_entry.id   AF-A0A485AI86-F1
#
_cell.length_a   1.000
_cell.length_b   1.000
_cell.length_c   1.000
_cell.angle_alpha   90.00
_cell.angle_beta   90.00
_cell.angle_gamma   90.00
#
_symmetry.space_group_name_H-M   'P 1'
#
loop_
_entity.id
_entity.type
_entity.pdbx_description
1 polymer ?
#
loop_
_entity_poly.entity_id
_entity_poly.type
_entity_poly.pdbx_seq_one_letter_code
_entity_poly.pdbx_strand_id
1 'polypeptide(L)'
;MFDFDKIIERKSDKCRKWDHAFVCSRFGEVPQDFIPLWIADMDFTSPPAVIDGFQRIVEHGTFGYTYSFDEFYAAVIGFQRDRHHVNVERDWITLTYGTVSTLHYLVQAFCQPGDSVMMNTPVYDPFAMATQRQGVQVLANPLKIEDNRYHLDFALIEDQLKRHKPKAMAFMLSA
;
A
#
# COMPACT_ATOMS: atom_id res chain seq x y z
N MET A 1 17.07 -23.21 -0.05
CA MET A 1 17.34 -22.24 1.03
C MET A 1 17.33 -20.86 0.40
N PHE A 2 16.72 -19.86 1.05
CA PHE A 2 16.76 -18.49 0.55
C PHE A 2 18.08 -17.83 0.93
N ASP A 3 18.61 -16.99 0.03
CA ASP A 3 19.82 -16.21 0.27
C ASP A 3 19.41 -14.74 0.50
N PHE A 4 19.54 -14.28 1.74
CA PHE A 4 19.28 -12.89 2.14
C PHE A 4 20.58 -12.09 2.35
N ASP A 5 21.75 -12.72 2.15
CA ASP A 5 23.05 -12.07 2.31
C ASP A 5 23.60 -11.55 0.97
N LYS A 6 23.05 -12.03 -0.14
CA LYS A 6 23.38 -11.55 -1.48
C LYS A 6 22.98 -10.08 -1.66
N ILE A 7 23.99 -9.23 -1.82
CA ILE A 7 23.81 -7.84 -2.26
C ILE A 7 23.40 -7.83 -3.74
N ILE A 8 22.28 -7.16 -4.03
CA ILE A 8 21.72 -7.04 -5.38
C ILE A 8 22.08 -5.68 -5.96
N GLU A 9 22.72 -5.65 -7.13
CA GLU A 9 22.93 -4.42 -7.89
C GLU A 9 21.58 -3.96 -8.46
N ARG A 10 21.09 -2.79 -8.01
CA ARG A 10 19.80 -2.22 -8.40
C ARG A 10 19.91 -0.81 -8.99
N LYS A 11 21.11 -0.27 -9.24
CA LYS A 11 21.22 1.02 -9.95
C LYS A 11 20.93 0.85 -11.44
N SER A 12 21.21 -0.33 -12.01
CA SER A 12 20.97 -0.64 -13.42
C SER A 12 19.49 -0.85 -13.78
N ASP A 13 18.63 -1.21 -12.82
CA ASP A 13 17.20 -1.50 -13.06
C ASP A 13 16.32 -0.24 -13.19
N LYS A 14 16.92 0.96 -13.01
CA LYS A 14 16.24 2.27 -13.02
C LYS A 14 15.09 2.36 -12.01
N CYS A 15 15.16 1.65 -10.89
CA CYS A 15 14.15 1.73 -9.83
C CYS A 15 14.25 3.06 -9.07
N ARG A 16 13.08 3.55 -8.61
CA ARG A 16 12.97 4.81 -7.86
C ARG A 16 13.76 4.80 -6.55
N LYS A 17 14.00 3.63 -5.96
CA LYS A 17 14.74 3.50 -4.70
C LYS A 17 16.20 3.92 -4.86
N TRP A 18 16.83 3.47 -5.94
CA TRP A 18 18.28 3.57 -6.18
C TRP A 18 18.68 4.60 -7.24
N ASP A 19 17.73 5.17 -7.99
CA ASP A 19 18.02 6.22 -8.98
C ASP A 19 18.46 7.53 -8.28
N HIS A 20 19.72 7.93 -8.50
CA HIS A 20 20.34 9.09 -7.84
C HIS A 20 19.59 10.40 -8.14
N ALA A 21 19.19 10.63 -9.39
CA ALA A 21 18.49 11.85 -9.78
C ALA A 21 17.11 11.92 -9.12
N PHE A 22 16.39 10.80 -9.07
CA PHE A 22 15.09 10.71 -8.41
C PHE A 22 15.20 10.92 -6.90
N VAL A 23 16.20 10.31 -6.25
CA VAL A 23 16.48 10.54 -4.83
C VAL A 23 16.83 12.00 -4.57
N CYS A 24 17.68 12.61 -5.40
CA CYS A 24 18.01 14.03 -5.31
C CYS A 24 16.76 14.92 -5.44
N SER A 25 15.83 14.57 -6.32
CA SER A 25 14.57 15.30 -6.49
C SER A 25 13.65 15.25 -5.27
N ARG A 26 13.85 14.29 -4.37
CA ARG A 26 13.03 14.07 -3.17
C ARG A 26 13.68 14.60 -1.89
N PHE A 27 14.99 14.43 -1.76
CA PHE A 27 15.71 14.66 -0.50
C PHE A 27 16.81 15.72 -0.60
N GLY A 28 17.00 16.34 -1.78
CA GLY A 28 18.15 17.22 -2.04
C GLY A 28 19.40 16.43 -2.41
N GLU A 29 20.53 17.11 -2.58
CA GLU A 29 21.78 16.48 -3.01
C GLU A 29 22.24 15.40 -2.02
N VAL A 30 22.52 14.20 -2.53
CA VAL A 30 23.07 13.06 -1.77
C VAL A 30 24.37 12.56 -2.39
N PRO A 31 25.28 11.97 -1.60
CA PRO A 31 26.50 11.34 -2.13
C PRO A 31 26.20 10.28 -3.20
N GLN A 32 27.14 10.02 -4.11
CA GLN A 32 26.96 9.03 -5.19
C GLN A 32 26.90 7.57 -4.67
N ASP A 33 27.48 7.33 -3.50
CA ASP A 33 27.54 6.06 -2.77
C ASP A 33 26.48 5.96 -1.66
N PHE A 34 25.40 6.74 -1.75
CA PHE A 34 24.28 6.65 -0.82
C PHE A 34 23.67 5.24 -0.73
N ILE A 35 23.11 4.92 0.44
CA ILE A 35 22.36 3.70 0.70
C ILE A 35 20.89 4.07 0.95
N PRO A 36 19.97 3.74 0.03
CA PRO A 36 18.56 4.11 0.17
C PRO A 36 17.78 3.17 1.10
N LEU A 37 17.15 3.74 2.14
CA LEU A 37 16.31 3.02 3.10
C LEU A 37 14.93 3.67 3.28
N TRP A 38 14.34 4.18 2.19
CA TRP A 38 13.19 5.10 2.26
C TRP A 38 11.88 4.54 1.67
N ILE A 39 11.92 3.94 0.48
CA ILE A 39 10.74 3.38 -0.19
C ILE A 39 10.56 1.91 0.17
N ALA A 40 9.31 1.50 0.38
CA ALA A 40 8.94 0.17 0.84
C ALA A 40 8.94 -0.89 -0.29
N ASP A 41 10.09 -1.08 -0.94
CA ASP A 41 10.40 -2.29 -1.71
C ASP A 41 11.67 -2.96 -1.14
N MET A 42 11.82 -4.28 -1.39
CA MET A 42 12.90 -5.07 -0.81
C MET A 42 14.11 -5.12 -1.75
N ASP A 43 15.32 -5.16 -1.17
CA ASP A 43 16.56 -5.44 -1.90
C ASP A 43 16.90 -6.94 -1.87
N PHE A 44 15.88 -7.79 -2.01
CA PHE A 44 16.00 -9.25 -2.08
C PHE A 44 15.47 -9.76 -3.41
N THR A 45 16.00 -10.89 -3.88
CA THR A 45 15.47 -11.56 -5.05
C THR A 45 14.08 -12.11 -4.72
N SER A 46 13.15 -11.97 -5.66
CA SER A 46 11.84 -12.61 -5.55
C SER A 46 11.97 -14.12 -5.30
N PRO A 47 11.00 -14.76 -4.62
CA PRO A 47 11.03 -16.20 -4.38
C PRO A 47 11.15 -17.00 -5.68
N PRO A 48 11.91 -18.12 -5.72
CA PRO A 48 12.09 -18.92 -6.94
C PRO A 48 10.78 -19.33 -7.61
N ALA A 49 9.76 -19.71 -6.83
CA ALA A 49 8.45 -20.07 -7.35
C ALA A 49 7.77 -18.94 -8.16
N VAL A 50 8.03 -17.68 -7.80
CA VAL A 50 7.51 -16.51 -8.54
C VAL A 50 8.30 -16.33 -9.83
N ILE A 51 9.64 -16.43 -9.76
CA ILE A 51 10.53 -16.31 -10.92
C ILE A 51 10.21 -17.40 -11.95
N ASP A 52 10.11 -18.66 -11.53
CA ASP A 52 9.79 -19.80 -12.38
C ASP A 52 8.41 -19.64 -13.06
N GLY A 53 7.43 -19.09 -12.32
CA GLY A 53 6.11 -18.78 -12.86
C GLY A 53 6.18 -17.76 -14.00
N PHE A 54 6.93 -16.67 -13.82
CA PHE A 54 7.14 -15.69 -14.87
C PHE A 54 7.92 -16.25 -16.06
N GLN A 55 8.95 -17.08 -15.82
CA GLN A 55 9.74 -17.70 -16.88
C GLN A 55 8.86 -18.57 -17.80
N ARG A 56 7.96 -19.39 -17.24
CA ARG A 56 7.02 -20.20 -18.04
C ARG A 56 6.11 -19.36 -18.92
N ILE A 57 5.65 -18.20 -18.43
CA ILE A 57 4.84 -17.27 -19.22
C ILE A 57 5.66 -16.70 -20.38
N VAL A 58 6.91 -16.32 -20.12
CA VAL A 58 7.84 -15.80 -21.14
C VAL A 58 8.17 -16.88 -22.18
N GLU A 59 8.44 -18.11 -21.75
CA GLU A 59 8.70 -19.26 -22.62
C GLU A 59 7.50 -19.60 -23.52
N HIS A 60 6.27 -19.43 -23.02
CA HIS A 60 5.07 -19.61 -23.82
C HIS A 60 4.95 -18.58 -24.95
N GLY A 61 5.39 -17.34 -24.72
CA GLY A 61 5.60 -16.33 -25.76
C GLY A 61 4.35 -15.59 -26.27
N THR A 62 3.16 -15.81 -25.69
CA THR A 62 1.94 -15.07 -26.05
C THR A 62 1.44 -14.21 -24.89
N PHE A 63 1.26 -12.91 -25.12
CA PHE A 63 0.91 -11.92 -24.09
C PHE A 63 -0.40 -11.19 -24.42
N GLY A 64 -1.45 -11.97 -24.71
CA GLY A 64 -2.78 -11.44 -25.03
C GLY A 64 -3.60 -11.05 -23.80
N TYR A 65 -4.88 -10.75 -24.03
CA TYR A 65 -5.83 -10.48 -22.95
C TYR A 65 -6.02 -11.70 -22.05
N THR A 66 -6.03 -11.47 -20.74
CA THR A 66 -6.25 -12.49 -19.71
C THR A 66 -7.29 -12.01 -18.70
N TYR A 67 -7.76 -12.93 -17.87
CA TYR A 67 -8.61 -12.67 -16.72
C TYR A 67 -8.10 -13.46 -15.51
N SER A 68 -8.68 -13.25 -14.33
CA SER A 68 -8.32 -14.04 -13.13
C SER A 68 -9.08 -15.35 -13.10
N PHE A 69 -8.35 -16.45 -13.07
CA PHE A 69 -8.88 -17.81 -13.05
C PHE A 69 -9.24 -18.27 -11.63
N ASP A 70 -9.94 -19.39 -11.51
CA ASP A 70 -10.40 -19.92 -10.22
C ASP A 70 -9.24 -20.18 -9.23
N GLU A 71 -8.08 -20.58 -9.75
CA GLU A 71 -6.86 -20.82 -8.99
C GLU A 71 -6.34 -19.54 -8.32
N PHE A 72 -6.49 -18.38 -8.98
CA PHE A 72 -6.14 -17.09 -8.38
C PHE A 72 -7.02 -16.81 -7.16
N TYR A 73 -8.35 -16.96 -7.30
CA TYR A 73 -9.28 -16.73 -6.20
C TYR A 73 -9.06 -17.73 -5.06
N ALA A 74 -8.84 -19.01 -5.38
CA ALA A 74 -8.53 -20.04 -4.40
C ALA A 74 -7.25 -19.71 -3.61
N ALA A 75 -6.21 -19.20 -4.28
CA ALA A 75 -4.97 -18.77 -3.62
C ALA A 75 -5.20 -17.59 -2.67
N VAL A 76 -5.94 -16.56 -3.09
CA VAL A 76 -6.25 -15.38 -2.25
C VAL A 76 -7.11 -15.77 -1.04
N ILE A 77 -8.18 -16.53 -1.26
CA ILE A 77 -9.09 -16.99 -0.20
C ILE A 77 -8.34 -17.90 0.78
N GLY A 78 -7.56 -18.85 0.26
CA GLY A 78 -6.74 -19.75 1.06
C GLY A 78 -5.72 -19.00 1.91
N PHE A 79 -5.03 -18.00 1.34
CA PHE A 79 -4.07 -17.18 2.08
C PHE A 79 -4.74 -16.44 3.25
N GLN A 80 -5.89 -15.82 3.03
CA GLN A 80 -6.62 -15.12 4.10
C GLN A 80 -7.09 -16.07 5.21
N ARG A 81 -7.59 -17.25 4.84
CA ARG A 81 -7.99 -18.28 5.80
C ARG A 81 -6.80 -18.79 6.61
N ASP A 82 -5.72 -19.16 5.94
CA ASP A 82 -4.61 -19.87 6.56
C ASP A 82 -3.69 -18.93 7.36
N ARG A 83 -3.49 -17.69 6.87
CA ARG A 83 -2.58 -16.72 7.48
C ARG A 83 -3.23 -15.77 8.47
N HIS A 84 -4.50 -15.45 8.25
CA HIS A 84 -5.24 -14.44 9.00
C HIS A 84 -6.49 -14.99 9.69
N HIS A 85 -6.85 -16.26 9.47
CA HIS A 85 -8.06 -16.89 10.01
C HIS A 85 -9.35 -16.18 9.58
N VAL A 86 -9.35 -15.60 8.38
CA VAL A 86 -10.50 -14.91 7.79
C VAL A 86 -11.07 -15.73 6.63
N ASN A 87 -12.35 -16.07 6.69
CA ASN A 87 -13.06 -16.72 5.59
C ASN A 87 -13.56 -15.65 4.61
N VAL A 88 -12.86 -15.49 3.49
CA VAL A 88 -13.23 -14.56 2.41
C VAL A 88 -14.07 -15.29 1.36
N GLU A 89 -15.19 -14.70 0.94
CA GLU A 89 -15.99 -15.19 -0.18
C GLU A 89 -15.47 -14.64 -1.51
N ARG A 90 -15.63 -15.42 -2.58
CA ARG A 90 -15.16 -15.03 -3.92
C ARG A 90 -15.73 -13.68 -4.36
N ASP A 91 -17.02 -13.45 -4.12
CA ASP A 91 -17.73 -12.26 -4.59
C ASP A 91 -17.35 -10.98 -3.82
N TRP A 92 -16.58 -11.10 -2.73
CA TRP A 92 -16.02 -9.95 -2.02
C TRP A 92 -14.73 -9.42 -2.70
N ILE A 93 -14.13 -10.19 -3.61
CA ILE A 93 -12.83 -9.86 -4.21
C ILE A 93 -13.04 -9.05 -5.48
N THR A 94 -12.75 -7.75 -5.41
CA THR A 94 -12.67 -6.86 -6.57
C THR A 94 -11.21 -6.56 -6.91
N LEU A 95 -10.83 -6.77 -8.18
CA LEU A 95 -9.48 -6.51 -8.66
C LEU A 95 -9.30 -5.04 -9.05
N THR A 96 -8.17 -4.46 -8.66
CA THR A 96 -7.81 -3.09 -9.00
C THR A 96 -6.31 -2.98 -9.32
N TYR A 97 -5.93 -1.88 -9.96
CA TYR A 97 -4.53 -1.59 -10.30
C TYR A 97 -3.80 -0.92 -9.14
N GLY A 98 -3.54 -1.70 -8.09
CA GLY A 98 -2.74 -1.32 -6.93
C GLY A 98 -3.48 -0.49 -5.87
N THR A 99 -2.99 -0.57 -4.62
CA THR A 99 -3.66 -0.02 -3.43
C THR A 99 -3.90 1.48 -3.51
N VAL A 100 -2.93 2.27 -4.01
CA VAL A 100 -3.09 3.74 -4.08
C VAL A 100 -4.20 4.14 -5.04
N SER A 101 -4.30 3.51 -6.20
CA SER A 101 -5.40 3.76 -7.14
C SER A 101 -6.75 3.40 -6.51
N THR A 102 -6.81 2.29 -5.77
CA THR A 102 -8.01 1.89 -5.01
C THR A 102 -8.44 2.97 -4.01
N LEU A 103 -7.51 3.60 -3.29
CA LEU A 103 -7.85 4.70 -2.36
C LEU A 103 -8.57 5.84 -3.09
N HIS A 104 -8.09 6.22 -4.28
CA HIS A 104 -8.76 7.24 -5.09
C HIS A 104 -10.16 6.79 -5.52
N TYR A 105 -10.33 5.54 -5.95
CA TYR A 105 -11.64 5.01 -6.33
C TYR A 105 -12.63 4.97 -5.16
N LEU A 106 -12.17 4.60 -3.96
CA LEU A 106 -13.01 4.59 -2.77
C LEU A 106 -13.51 6.00 -2.42
N VAL A 107 -12.64 7.01 -2.46
CA VAL A 107 -13.05 8.41 -2.24
C VAL A 107 -14.06 8.85 -3.30
N GLN A 108 -13.83 8.55 -4.58
CA GLN A 108 -14.76 8.90 -5.66
C GLN A 108 -16.11 8.18 -5.54
N ALA A 109 -16.12 6.94 -5.08
CA ALA A 109 -17.34 6.13 -4.98
C ALA A 109 -18.20 6.55 -3.78
N PHE A 110 -17.59 6.95 -2.66
CA PHE A 110 -18.28 7.13 -1.38
C PHE A 110 -18.31 8.56 -0.85
N CYS A 111 -17.64 9.51 -1.50
CA CYS A 111 -17.57 10.91 -1.05
C CYS A 111 -17.88 11.90 -2.18
N GLN A 112 -18.32 13.08 -1.80
CA GLN A 112 -18.52 14.24 -2.66
C GLN A 112 -17.66 15.42 -2.16
N PRO A 113 -17.36 16.41 -3.03
CA PRO A 113 -16.69 17.64 -2.58
C PRO A 113 -17.40 18.26 -1.37
N GLY A 114 -16.64 18.56 -0.31
CA GLY A 114 -17.17 19.05 0.96
C GLY A 114 -17.42 17.98 2.03
N ASP A 115 -17.44 16.68 1.67
CA ASP A 115 -17.40 15.61 2.65
C ASP A 115 -16.04 15.56 3.38
N SER A 116 -15.94 14.74 4.42
CA SER A 116 -14.68 14.46 5.11
C SER A 116 -14.38 12.97 5.26
N VAL A 117 -13.09 12.63 5.22
CA VAL A 117 -12.57 11.30 5.53
C VAL A 117 -11.66 11.41 6.75
N MET A 118 -11.96 10.61 7.78
CA MET A 118 -11.15 10.53 8.99
C MET A 118 -9.89 9.70 8.76
N MET A 119 -8.75 10.13 9.30
CA MET A 119 -7.47 9.41 9.19
C MET A 119 -6.72 9.47 10.53
N ASN A 120 -6.16 8.34 10.97
CA ASN A 120 -5.28 8.33 12.13
C ASN A 120 -3.90 8.85 11.72
N THR A 121 -3.46 10.00 12.25
CA THR A 121 -2.19 10.62 11.82
C THR A 121 -1.08 10.48 12.87
N PRO A 122 0.20 10.32 12.48
CA PRO A 122 0.71 10.25 11.10
C PRO A 122 0.35 8.94 10.40
N VAL A 123 0.17 9.00 9.08
CA VAL A 123 -0.14 7.85 8.20
C VAL A 123 0.46 8.08 6.82
N TYR A 124 0.54 7.01 6.03
CA TYR A 124 1.01 7.00 4.65
C TYR A 124 0.37 8.10 3.78
N ASP A 125 1.19 9.02 3.26
CA ASP A 125 0.75 10.24 2.54
C ASP A 125 -0.32 10.03 1.46
N PRO A 126 -0.30 8.94 0.66
CA PRO A 126 -1.33 8.70 -0.35
C PRO A 126 -2.76 8.64 0.18
N PHE A 127 -2.98 8.39 1.48
CA PHE A 127 -4.30 8.51 2.09
C PHE A 127 -4.83 9.95 1.96
N ALA A 128 -4.08 10.92 2.46
CA ALA A 128 -4.45 12.33 2.39
C ALA A 128 -4.51 12.82 0.94
N MET A 129 -3.57 12.41 0.09
CA MET A 129 -3.56 12.77 -1.33
C MET A 129 -4.81 12.26 -2.07
N ALA A 130 -5.26 11.03 -1.79
CA ALA A 130 -6.43 10.45 -2.42
C ALA A 130 -7.71 11.21 -2.07
N THR A 131 -7.81 11.69 -0.83
CA THR A 131 -8.94 12.49 -0.34
C THR A 131 -8.92 13.92 -0.88
N GLN A 132 -7.83 14.65 -0.69
CA GLN A 132 -7.74 16.08 -1.03
C GLN A 132 -7.89 16.35 -2.53
N ARG A 133 -7.35 15.45 -3.39
CA ARG A 133 -7.44 15.60 -4.84
C ARG A 133 -8.86 15.52 -5.39
N GLN A 134 -9.83 15.03 -4.60
CA GLN A 134 -11.25 14.99 -4.96
C GLN A 134 -12.07 16.11 -4.31
N GLY A 135 -11.42 17.12 -3.70
CA GLY A 135 -12.12 18.18 -2.98
C GLY A 135 -12.77 17.73 -1.66
N VAL A 136 -12.36 16.57 -1.15
CA VAL A 136 -12.82 16.02 0.13
C VAL A 136 -11.85 16.45 1.23
N GLN A 137 -12.37 16.76 2.42
CA GLN A 137 -11.59 17.20 3.55
C GLN A 137 -10.94 16.03 4.29
N VAL A 138 -9.72 16.20 4.78
CA VAL A 138 -9.08 15.25 5.69
C VAL A 138 -9.42 15.65 7.12
N LEU A 139 -10.11 14.77 7.84
CA LEU A 139 -10.33 14.91 9.27
C LEU A 139 -9.23 14.15 10.02
N ALA A 140 -8.19 14.87 10.43
CA ALA A 140 -7.10 14.26 11.16
C ALA A 140 -7.54 13.82 12.57
N ASN A 141 -7.20 12.60 12.94
CA ASN A 141 -7.30 12.04 14.28
C ASN A 141 -5.88 11.68 14.74
N PRO A 142 -5.17 12.60 15.43
CA PRO A 142 -3.78 12.36 15.81
C PRO A 142 -3.65 11.18 16.79
N LEU A 143 -2.72 10.27 16.50
CA LEU A 143 -2.33 9.19 17.39
C LEU A 143 -1.58 9.74 18.60
N LYS A 144 -1.84 9.16 19.77
CA LYS A 144 -1.08 9.41 20.99
C LYS A 144 0.23 8.63 20.93
N ILE A 145 1.27 9.16 21.56
CA ILE A 145 2.53 8.45 21.77
C ILE A 145 2.65 8.19 23.27
N GLU A 146 2.60 6.92 23.66
CA GLU A 146 2.77 6.47 25.04
C GLU A 146 3.75 5.30 25.03
N ASP A 147 4.79 5.36 25.86
CA ASP A 147 5.86 4.36 25.92
C ASP A 147 6.47 4.02 24.54
N ASN A 148 6.73 5.04 23.72
CA ASN A 148 7.24 4.92 22.35
C ASN A 148 6.36 4.07 21.41
N ARG A 149 5.06 3.94 21.72
CA ARG A 149 4.08 3.27 20.87
C ARG A 149 2.98 4.24 20.50
N TYR A 150 2.45 4.05 19.29
CA TYR A 150 1.27 4.77 18.85
C TYR A 150 0.01 4.16 19.44
N HIS A 151 -0.88 5.00 19.95
CA HIS A 151 -2.17 4.60 20.49
C HIS A 151 -3.29 5.43 19.89
N LEU A 152 -4.43 4.79 19.67
CA LEU A 152 -5.65 5.48 19.24
C LEU A 152 -6.21 6.30 20.40
N ASP A 153 -6.59 7.55 20.13
CA ASP A 153 -7.42 8.32 21.06
C ASP A 153 -8.90 8.03 20.82
N PHE A 154 -9.42 6.96 21.43
CA PHE A 154 -10.81 6.56 21.28
C PHE A 154 -11.82 7.64 21.69
N ALA A 155 -11.51 8.43 22.72
CA ALA A 155 -12.37 9.52 23.16
C ALA A 155 -12.45 10.63 22.08
N LEU A 156 -11.31 10.96 21.48
CA LEU A 156 -11.26 11.90 20.36
C LEU A 156 -11.96 11.36 19.11
N ILE A 157 -11.74 10.08 18.77
CA ILE A 157 -12.43 9.42 17.64
C ILE A 157 -13.95 9.53 17.84
N GLU A 158 -14.46 9.15 19.01
CA GLU A 158 -15.89 9.19 19.30
C GLU A 158 -16.46 10.61 19.19
N ASP A 159 -15.77 11.60 19.76
CA ASP A 159 -16.17 13.01 19.69
C ASP A 159 -16.20 13.53 18.25
N GLN A 160 -15.16 13.23 17.48
CA GLN A 160 -15.06 13.63 16.07
C GLN A 160 -16.12 12.96 15.20
N LEU A 161 -16.43 11.68 15.43
CA LEU A 161 -17.50 10.96 14.72
C LEU A 161 -18.86 11.62 14.99
N LYS A 162 -19.15 12.00 16.24
CA LYS A 162 -20.41 12.67 16.61
C LYS A 162 -20.54 14.06 15.98
N ARG A 163 -19.47 14.86 16.01
CA ARG A 163 -19.48 16.26 15.54
C ARG A 163 -19.40 16.39 14.03
N HIS A 164 -18.46 15.68 13.40
CA HIS A 164 -18.11 15.89 12.00
C HIS A 164 -18.77 14.90 11.05
N LYS A 165 -19.21 13.73 11.57
CA LYS A 165 -19.88 12.67 10.79
C LYS A 165 -19.15 12.38 9.46
N PRO A 166 -17.84 12.06 9.51
CA PRO A 166 -17.07 11.79 8.31
C PRO A 166 -17.71 10.63 7.51
N LYS A 167 -17.62 10.69 6.19
CA LYS A 167 -18.21 9.69 5.29
C LYS A 167 -17.49 8.35 5.34
N ALA A 168 -16.19 8.39 5.60
CA ALA A 168 -15.35 7.22 5.70
C ALA A 168 -14.24 7.44 6.73
N MET A 169 -13.66 6.34 7.18
CA MET A 169 -12.44 6.32 7.96
C MET A 169 -11.39 5.51 7.21
N ALA A 170 -10.27 6.13 6.89
CA ALA A 170 -9.13 5.47 6.30
C ALA A 170 -8.16 5.10 7.44
N PHE A 171 -8.10 3.80 7.72
CA PHE A 171 -7.49 3.26 8.93
C PHE A 171 -6.16 2.56 8.63
N MET A 172 -5.16 2.78 9.49
CA MET A 172 -3.89 2.07 9.50
C MET A 172 -3.43 1.89 10.94
N LEU A 173 -3.15 0.65 11.34
CA LEU A 173 -2.45 0.36 12.59
C LEU A 173 -0.96 0.34 12.30
N SER A 174 -0.19 1.23 12.91
CA SER A 174 1.24 1.01 13.08
C SER A 174 1.42 -0.13 14.08
N ALA A 175 2.08 -1.21 13.64
CA ALA A 175 2.48 -2.31 14.50
C ALA A 175 3.75 -1.95 15.29
#